data_AF-A0AAW8XYS6-F1
#
_entry.id   AF-A0AAW8XYS6-F1
#
_cell.length_a   1.000
_cell.length_b   1.000
_cell.length_c   1.000
_cell.angle_alpha   90.00
_cell.angle_beta   90.00
_cell.angle_gamma   90.00
#
_symmetry.space_group_name_H-M   'P 1'
#
loop_
_entity.id
_entity.type
_entity.pdbx_description
1 polymer ?
#
loop_
_entity_poly.entity_id
_entity_poly.type
_entity_poly.pdbx_seq_one_letter_code
_entity_poly.pdbx_strand_id
1 'polypeptide(L)' 'MILSIVSPSDGAVKPRRHSRIPRVDIPAPEIDPTLRAFGRHIAKSIRKGRGVHIPAMKNADFGQVLRTLELTRAFN' A
#
# COMPACT_ATOMS: atom_id res chain seq x y z
N MET A 1 -17.27 -6.59 -42.70
CA MET A 1 -16.20 -5.67 -42.24
C MET A 1 -16.02 -5.90 -40.74
N ILE A 2 -14.86 -6.42 -40.33
CA ILE A 2 -14.53 -6.61 -38.91
C ILE A 2 -13.93 -5.30 -38.38
N LEU A 3 -14.60 -4.67 -37.41
CA LEU A 3 -14.07 -3.49 -36.72
C LEU A 3 -13.05 -3.98 -35.68
N SER A 4 -11.77 -3.94 -35.99
CA SER A 4 -10.69 -4.16 -35.02
C SER A 4 -10.55 -2.91 -34.16
N ILE A 5 -11.15 -2.91 -32.97
CA ILE A 5 -10.92 -1.88 -31.96
C ILE A 5 -9.50 -2.09 -31.42
N VAL A 6 -8.52 -1.39 -31.99
CA VAL A 6 -7.15 -1.34 -31.45
C VAL A 6 -7.14 -0.37 -30.28
N SER A 7 -6.79 -0.85 -29.09
CA SER A 7 -6.63 0.02 -27.92
C SER A 7 -5.50 1.02 -28.16
N PRO A 8 -5.67 2.33 -27.88
CA PRO A 8 -4.66 3.38 -28.15
C PRO A 8 -3.30 3.15 -27.47
N SER A 9 -3.24 2.20 -26.53
CA SER A 9 -2.10 1.93 -25.66
C SER A 9 -1.00 1.08 -26.28
N ASP A 10 -1.23 0.45 -27.44
CA ASP A 10 -0.31 -0.59 -27.95
C ASP A 10 0.91 -0.04 -28.73
N GLY A 11 0.85 1.20 -29.23
CA GLY A 11 1.94 1.79 -30.05
C GLY A 11 2.46 3.17 -29.63
N ALA A 12 1.67 3.95 -28.87
CA ALA A 12 1.95 5.38 -28.67
C ALA A 12 2.51 5.74 -27.27
N VAL A 13 2.52 4.81 -26.32
CA VAL A 13 2.96 5.07 -24.94
C VAL A 13 4.31 4.40 -24.71
N LYS A 14 5.40 5.18 -24.76
CA LYS A 14 6.71 4.68 -24.30
C LYS A 14 6.53 4.17 -22.86
N PRO A 15 6.97 2.95 -22.50
CA PRO A 15 6.85 2.45 -21.14
C PRO A 15 7.67 3.36 -20.22
N ARG A 16 6.98 4.32 -19.58
CA ARG A 16 7.57 5.22 -18.60
C ARG A 16 7.77 4.41 -17.33
N ARG A 17 8.95 3.81 -17.19
CA ARG A 17 9.34 3.14 -15.96
C ARG A 17 9.45 4.18 -14.84
N HIS A 18 8.49 4.18 -13.93
CA HIS A 18 8.60 4.96 -12.70
C HIS A 18 9.71 4.34 -11.84
N SER A 19 10.77 5.09 -11.57
CA SER A 19 11.84 4.67 -10.68
C SER A 19 11.29 4.61 -9.25
N ARG A 20 11.13 3.39 -8.73
CA ARG A 20 10.83 3.23 -7.30
C ARG A 20 12.04 3.65 -6.49
N ILE A 21 11.84 4.54 -5.53
CA ILE A 21 12.88 4.92 -4.57
C ILE A 21 12.86 3.83 -3.47
N PRO A 22 13.89 2.98 -3.36
CA PRO A 22 13.99 2.06 -2.25
C PRO A 22 14.18 2.88 -0.97
N ARG A 23 13.35 2.61 0.05
CA ARG A 23 13.53 3.17 1.38
C ARG A 23 13.94 2.07 2.33
N VAL A 24 14.77 2.45 3.30
CA VAL A 24 15.14 1.54 4.39
C VAL A 24 13.88 1.21 5.17
N ASP A 25 13.72 -0.08 5.45
CA ASP A 25 12.61 -0.59 6.24
C ASP A 25 12.69 -0.08 7.68
N ILE A 26 11.56 0.36 8.22
CA ILE A 26 11.45 0.74 9.63
C ILE A 26 11.48 -0.57 10.46
N PRO A 27 12.40 -0.71 11.42
CA PRO A 27 12.45 -1.88 12.27
C PRO A 27 11.24 -1.90 13.20
N ALA A 28 10.72 -3.11 13.50
CA ALA A 28 9.50 -3.30 14.28
C ALA A 28 9.42 -2.55 15.63
N PRO A 29 10.50 -2.43 16.44
CA PRO A 29 10.43 -1.69 17.70
C PRO A 29 10.40 -0.16 17.53
N GLU A 30 10.81 0.38 16.38
CA GLU A 30 10.80 1.83 16.12
C GLU A 30 9.44 2.33 15.59
N ILE A 31 8.52 1.41 15.29
CA ILE A 31 7.16 1.77 14.88
C ILE A 31 6.42 2.35 16.09
N ASP A 32 5.88 3.55 15.92
CA ASP A 32 5.06 4.19 16.93
C ASP A 32 3.90 3.27 17.36
N PRO A 33 3.70 3.06 18.68
CA PRO A 33 2.68 2.15 19.18
C PRO A 33 1.26 2.47 18.70
N THR A 34 0.92 3.75 18.51
CA THR A 34 -0.42 4.17 18.06
C THR A 34 -0.64 3.80 16.60
N LEU A 35 0.36 4.03 15.75
CA LEU A 35 0.32 3.67 14.33
C LEU A 35 0.34 2.15 14.16
N ARG A 36 1.09 1.45 15.01
CA ARG A 36 1.08 -0.02 15.07
C ARG A 36 -0.30 -0.56 15.46
N ALA A 37 -0.96 0.03 16.45
CA ALA A 37 -2.31 -0.36 16.83
C ALA A 37 -3.32 -0.12 15.68
N PHE A 38 -3.18 1.00 14.97
CA PHE A 38 -4.03 1.32 13.82
C PHE A 38 -3.83 0.34 12.66
N GLY A 39 -2.58 0.00 12.30
CA GLY A 39 -2.29 -1.03 11.30
C GLY A 39 -2.91 -2.38 11.66
N ARG A 40 -2.82 -2.80 12.93
CA ARG A 40 -3.48 -4.02 13.41
C ARG A 40 -5.00 -3.95 13.33
N HIS A 41 -5.58 -2.78 13.63
CA HIS A 41 -7.02 -2.54 13.47
C HIS A 41 -7.45 -2.72 12.01
N ILE A 42 -6.72 -2.14 11.05
CA ILE A 42 -6.96 -2.31 9.61
C ILE A 42 -6.94 -3.79 9.23
N ALA A 43 -5.86 -4.50 9.58
CA ALA A 43 -5.72 -5.92 9.26
C ALA A 43 -6.89 -6.76 9.81
N LYS A 44 -7.31 -6.49 11.06
CA LYS A 44 -8.43 -7.17 11.70
C LYS A 44 -9.78 -6.85 11.05
N SER A 45 -9.99 -5.61 10.62
CA SER A 45 -11.22 -5.18 9.95
C SER A 45 -11.33 -5.78 8.54
N ILE A 46 -10.22 -5.80 7.78
CA ILE A 46 -10.17 -6.45 6.46
C ILE A 46 -10.47 -7.94 6.56
N ARG A 47 -9.89 -8.65 7.56
CA ARG A 47 -10.20 -10.07 7.81
C ARG A 47 -11.69 -10.32 8.12
N LYS A 48 -12.40 -9.30 8.60
CA LYS A 48 -13.85 -9.32 8.85
C LYS A 48 -14.68 -8.81 7.66
N GLY A 49 -14.06 -8.50 6.52
CA GLY A 49 -14.74 -7.93 5.35
C GLY A 49 -15.21 -6.48 5.54
N ARG A 50 -14.63 -5.74 6.50
CA ARG A 50 -15.03 -4.35 6.80
C ARG A 50 -13.97 -3.36 6.30
N GLY A 51 -14.41 -2.32 5.59
CA GLY A 51 -13.57 -1.16 5.26
C GLY A 51 -13.20 -0.34 6.49
N VAL A 52 -12.08 0.38 6.42
CA VAL A 52 -11.60 1.28 7.48
C VAL A 52 -11.37 2.67 6.88
N HIS A 53 -11.84 3.71 7.57
CA HIS A 53 -11.56 5.09 7.20
C HIS A 53 -10.08 5.42 7.47
N ILE A 54 -9.38 5.90 6.44
CA ILE A 54 -7.98 6.33 6.56
C ILE A 54 -7.96 7.86 6.73
N PRO A 55 -7.55 8.38 7.90
CA PRO A 55 -7.47 9.81 8.12
C PRO A 55 -6.30 10.41 7.32
N ALA A 56 -6.37 11.73 7.09
CA ALA A 56 -5.22 12.47 6.60
C ALA A 56 -4.07 12.39 7.61
N MET A 57 -2.89 11.99 7.16
CA MET A 57 -1.70 11.84 8.00
C MET A 57 -0.44 12.11 7.18
N LYS A 58 0.70 12.31 7.85
CA LYS A 58 1.97 12.54 7.17
C LYS A 58 2.45 11.26 6.49
N ASN A 59 3.25 11.40 5.44
CA ASN A 59 3.84 10.25 4.73
C ASN A 59 4.72 9.36 5.64
N ALA A 60 5.36 9.94 6.66
CA ALA A 60 6.14 9.20 7.64
C ALA A 60 5.23 8.29 8.49
N ASP A 61 4.13 8.84 8.99
CA ASP A 61 3.14 8.10 9.80
C ASP A 61 2.49 7.00 8.96
N PHE A 62 2.10 7.33 7.72
CA PHE A 62 1.53 6.35 6.80
C PHE A 62 2.51 5.21 6.49
N GLY A 63 3.80 5.52 6.33
CA GLY A 63 4.86 4.52 6.15
C GLY A 63 4.94 3.52 7.30
N GLN A 64 4.79 3.99 8.55
CA GLN A 64 4.76 3.12 9.73
C GLN A 64 3.53 2.20 9.78
N VAL A 65 2.36 2.72 9.36
CA VAL A 65 1.12 1.91 9.25
C VAL A 65 1.30 0.83 8.19
N LEU A 66 1.83 1.18 7.00
CA LEU A 66 2.11 0.21 5.94
C LEU A 66 3.11 -0.85 6.39
N ARG A 67 4.19 -0.45 7.08
CA ARG A 67 5.16 -1.38 7.64
C ARG A 67 4.51 -2.36 8.63
N THR A 68 3.60 -1.87 9.46
CA THR A 68 2.84 -2.72 10.38
C THR A 68 2.00 -3.76 9.64
N LEU A 69 1.36 -3.38 8.53
CA LEU A 69 0.56 -4.29 7.71
C LEU A 69 1.42 -5.37 7.05
N GLU A 70 2.60 -5.01 6.55
CA GLU A 70 3.58 -5.97 6.01
C GLU A 70 4.00 -6.99 7.07
N LEU A 71 4.39 -6.52 8.26
CA LEU A 71 4.77 -7.39 9.37
C LEU A 71 3.62 -8.30 9.79
N THR A 72 2.41 -7.75 9.93
CA THR A 72 1.22 -8.52 10.33
C THR A 72 0.83 -9.56 9.27
N ARG A 73 1.07 -9.28 7.98
CA ARG A 73 0.86 -10.24 6.89
C ARG A 73 1.86 -11.40 6.96
N ALA A 74 3.11 -11.14 7.33
CA ALA A 74 4.13 -12.18 7.48
C ALA A 74 3.88 -13.15 8.65
N PHE A 75 2.99 -12.79 9.59
CA PHE A 75 2.59 -13.64 10.73
C PHE A 75 1.22 -14.33 10.57
N ASN A 76 0.59 -14.28 9.39
CA ASN A 76 -0.63 -15.07 9.10
C ASN A 76 -0.29 -16.39 8.40
#